data_AF-A0A0C3GZM6-F1
#
_entry.id   AF-A0A0C3GZM6-F1
#
_cell.length_a   1.000
_cell.length_b   1.000
_cell.length_c   1.000
_cell.angle_alpha   90.00
_cell.angle_beta   90.00
_cell.angle_gamma   90.00
#
_symmetry.space_group_name_H-M   'P 1'
#
loop_
_entity.id
_entity.type
_entity.pdbx_description
1 polymer ?
#
loop_
_entity_poly.entity_id
_entity_poly.type
_entity_poly.pdbx_seq_one_letter_code
_entity_poly.pdbx_strand_id
1 'polypeptide(L)'
;PSKYTGTPTKEIEMEWDYLWQYGSLGIPESKLHLLNKSLDENWLHTPVELGGGVTALFEGFHQIHCLNLVRQYTYRDEYNYDNLPAFDQSPAMLLDHVEHCIEMLRIDLMCFADETPYMISIDNYGEEVVHINSLHRCRKFDRLIDW
;
A
#
# COMPACT_ATOMS: atom_id res chain seq x y z
N PRO A 1 -10.78 -8.18 17.37
CA PRO A 1 -10.28 -6.92 16.77
C PRO A 1 -9.07 -7.22 15.86
N SER A 2 -8.95 -6.56 14.72
CA SER A 2 -7.79 -6.72 13.84
C SER A 2 -6.56 -6.08 14.48
N LYS A 3 -5.37 -6.65 14.32
CA LYS A 3 -4.10 -6.07 14.81
C LYS A 3 -3.68 -4.81 14.04
N TYR A 4 -4.39 -4.47 12.96
CA TYR A 4 -4.14 -3.32 12.10
C TYR A 4 -5.08 -2.13 12.37
N THR A 5 -6.02 -2.25 13.31
CA THR A 5 -7.11 -1.27 13.53
C THR A 5 -7.12 -0.74 14.96
N GLY A 6 -7.52 0.52 15.14
CA GLY A 6 -7.62 1.20 16.43
C GLY A 6 -6.80 2.47 16.47
N THR A 7 -6.84 3.18 17.61
CA THR A 7 -5.95 4.32 17.87
C THR A 7 -4.48 3.88 17.70
N PRO A 8 -3.64 4.64 16.97
CA PRO A 8 -2.27 4.24 16.72
C PRO A 8 -1.49 3.97 18.00
N THR A 9 -0.79 2.84 18.00
CA THR A 9 0.24 2.51 18.98
C THR A 9 1.49 2.09 18.23
N LYS A 10 2.63 2.05 18.91
CA LYS A 10 3.88 1.58 18.31
C LYS A 10 3.73 0.17 17.73
N GLU A 11 3.01 -0.70 18.43
CA GLU A 11 2.76 -2.08 17.98
C GLU A 11 1.93 -2.10 16.70
N ILE A 12 0.88 -1.28 16.59
CA ILE A 12 0.08 -1.19 15.36
C ILE A 12 0.94 -0.66 14.21
N GLU A 13 1.73 0.40 14.43
CA GLU A 13 2.61 0.94 13.39
C GLU A 13 3.64 -0.10 12.91
N MET A 14 4.23 -0.88 13.82
CA MET A 14 5.13 -1.98 13.44
C MET A 14 4.45 -3.07 12.61
N GLU A 15 3.18 -3.39 12.91
CA GLU A 15 2.42 -4.35 12.11
C GLU A 15 2.17 -3.83 10.69
N TRP A 16 1.95 -2.52 10.53
CA TRP A 16 1.82 -1.89 9.23
C TRP A 16 3.14 -1.82 8.46
N ASP A 17 4.23 -1.44 9.11
CA ASP A 17 5.56 -1.38 8.49
C ASP A 17 5.99 -2.75 7.94
N TYR A 18 5.66 -3.82 8.66
CA TYR A 18 5.89 -5.20 8.20
C TYR A 18 5.16 -5.53 6.90
N LEU A 19 4.13 -4.81 6.48
CA LEU A 19 3.42 -5.15 5.24
C LEU A 19 4.06 -4.56 3.97
N TRP A 20 4.91 -3.55 4.08
CA TRP A 20 5.36 -2.80 2.90
C TRP A 20 6.83 -2.36 2.91
N GLN A 21 7.49 -2.30 4.06
CA GLN A 21 8.82 -1.68 4.19
C GLN A 21 9.97 -2.61 3.78
N TYR A 22 9.93 -3.12 2.54
CA TYR A 22 10.91 -4.07 2.00
C TYR A 22 11.91 -3.46 1.01
N GLY A 23 11.81 -2.16 0.74
CA GLY A 23 12.75 -1.43 -0.12
C GLY A 23 12.56 -1.71 -1.61
N SER A 24 13.55 -1.27 -2.40
CA SER A 24 13.56 -1.43 -3.85
C SER A 24 14.37 -2.66 -4.28
N LEU A 25 14.17 -3.03 -5.53
CA LEU A 25 14.86 -4.13 -6.19
C LEU A 25 15.51 -3.69 -7.50
N GLY A 26 16.56 -4.40 -7.88
CA GLY A 26 17.24 -4.20 -9.14
C GLY A 26 16.70 -5.12 -10.24
N ILE A 27 16.07 -4.55 -11.26
CA ILE A 27 15.71 -5.29 -12.48
C ILE A 27 16.88 -5.22 -13.47
N PRO A 28 17.46 -6.35 -13.89
CA PRO A 28 18.49 -6.34 -14.93
C PRO A 28 17.96 -5.69 -16.21
N GLU A 29 18.73 -4.75 -16.77
CA GLU A 29 18.36 -4.05 -18.01
C GLU A 29 18.00 -5.00 -19.16
N SER A 30 18.73 -6.12 -19.27
CA SER A 30 18.49 -7.17 -20.25
C SER A 30 17.10 -7.81 -20.14
N LYS A 31 16.39 -7.63 -19.02
CA LYS A 31 15.04 -8.16 -18.77
C LYS A 31 13.93 -7.11 -18.87
N LEU A 32 14.24 -5.82 -19.07
CA LEU A 32 13.21 -4.77 -19.15
C LEU A 32 12.19 -5.00 -20.27
N HIS A 33 12.62 -5.60 -21.38
CA HIS A 33 11.72 -5.95 -22.49
C HIS A 33 10.61 -6.93 -22.07
N LEU A 34 10.83 -7.77 -21.05
CA LEU A 34 9.81 -8.67 -20.50
C LEU A 34 8.70 -7.91 -19.75
N LEU A 35 8.98 -6.69 -19.32
CA LEU A 35 8.05 -5.76 -18.67
C LEU A 35 7.47 -4.74 -19.65
N ASN A 36 7.71 -4.93 -20.96
CA ASN A 36 7.34 -3.97 -22.00
C ASN A 36 7.92 -2.56 -21.76
N LYS A 37 9.18 -2.49 -21.31
CA LYS A 37 9.92 -1.23 -21.07
C LYS A 37 11.12 -1.09 -22.01
N SER A 38 11.38 0.13 -22.46
CA SER A 38 12.54 0.48 -23.31
C SER A 38 13.79 0.76 -22.46
N LEU A 39 14.96 0.67 -23.09
CA LEU A 39 16.24 1.13 -22.54
C LEU A 39 16.50 2.62 -22.80
N ASP A 40 15.67 3.29 -23.62
CA ASP A 40 15.89 4.69 -24.01
C ASP A 40 15.49 5.70 -22.92
N GLU A 41 14.83 5.23 -21.87
CA GLU A 41 14.44 6.05 -20.72
C GLU A 41 15.62 6.24 -19.76
N ASN A 42 15.67 7.38 -19.08
CA ASN A 42 16.68 7.66 -18.06
C ASN A 42 16.31 7.00 -16.73
N TRP A 43 16.47 5.69 -16.65
CA TRP A 43 16.16 4.91 -15.46
C TRP A 43 17.05 5.27 -14.27
N LEU A 44 16.49 5.19 -13.07
CA LEU A 44 17.26 5.17 -11.83
C LEU A 44 17.88 3.78 -11.65
N HIS A 45 19.14 3.72 -11.23
CA HIS A 45 19.84 2.45 -11.01
C HIS A 45 20.11 2.18 -9.54
N THR A 46 19.94 0.92 -9.15
CA THR A 46 20.33 0.43 -7.84
C THR A 46 21.85 0.29 -7.80
N PRO A 47 22.53 0.66 -6.69
CA PRO A 47 23.97 0.47 -6.56
C PRO A 47 24.39 -0.99 -6.82
N VAL A 48 25.57 -1.19 -7.39
CA VAL A 48 26.04 -2.53 -7.79
C VAL A 48 26.20 -3.45 -6.57
N GLU A 49 26.61 -2.89 -5.44
CA GLU A 49 26.71 -3.56 -4.14
C GLU A 49 25.37 -4.06 -3.59
N LEU A 50 24.24 -3.50 -4.06
CA LEU A 50 22.88 -3.91 -3.71
C LEU A 50 22.21 -4.74 -4.82
N GLY A 51 22.97 -5.17 -5.84
CA GLY A 51 22.50 -6.05 -6.91
C GLY A 51 22.45 -5.40 -8.29
N GLY A 52 22.58 -4.08 -8.41
CA GLY A 52 22.60 -3.37 -9.69
C GLY A 52 21.27 -3.39 -10.46
N GLY A 53 21.26 -2.80 -11.66
CA GLY A 53 20.09 -2.77 -12.53
C GLY A 53 19.14 -1.61 -12.26
N VAL A 54 18.03 -1.58 -13.00
CA VAL A 54 17.00 -0.53 -12.89
C VAL A 54 16.23 -0.71 -11.59
N THR A 55 16.17 0.35 -10.79
CA THR A 55 15.44 0.39 -9.53
C THR A 55 13.94 0.24 -9.79
N ALA A 56 13.34 -0.77 -9.15
CA ALA A 56 11.92 -1.02 -9.16
C ALA A 56 11.41 -1.25 -7.73
N LEU A 57 10.10 -1.06 -7.54
CA LEU A 57 9.39 -1.34 -6.30
C LEU A 57 8.26 -2.32 -6.62
N PHE A 58 7.89 -3.16 -5.65
CA PHE A 58 6.67 -3.95 -5.80
C PHE A 58 5.45 -3.07 -5.60
N GLU A 59 4.57 -3.06 -6.59
CA GLU A 59 3.32 -2.29 -6.51
C GLU A 59 2.46 -2.71 -5.31
N GLY A 60 2.48 -4.00 -4.93
CA GLY A 60 1.76 -4.48 -3.75
C GLY A 60 2.22 -3.83 -2.43
N PHE A 61 3.51 -3.50 -2.31
CA PHE A 61 4.02 -2.77 -1.14
C PHE A 61 3.64 -1.28 -1.22
N HIS A 62 3.70 -0.70 -2.43
CA HIS A 62 3.29 0.68 -2.64
C HIS A 62 1.80 0.90 -2.31
N GLN A 63 0.93 -0.03 -2.71
CA GLN A 63 -0.49 -0.06 -2.34
C GLN A 63 -0.70 -0.01 -0.82
N ILE A 64 0.00 -0.87 -0.08
CA ILE A 64 -0.14 -0.91 1.38
C ILE A 64 0.47 0.34 2.03
N HIS A 65 1.59 0.86 1.52
CA HIS A 65 2.14 2.16 1.92
C HIS A 65 1.11 3.29 1.73
N CYS A 66 0.46 3.36 0.56
CA CYS A 66 -0.56 4.37 0.29
C CYS A 66 -1.71 4.29 1.29
N LEU A 67 -2.21 3.08 1.58
CA LEU A 67 -3.27 2.88 2.57
C LEU A 67 -2.80 3.27 3.99
N ASN A 68 -1.58 2.90 4.34
CA ASN A 68 -0.95 3.23 5.62
C ASN A 68 -0.82 4.74 5.80
N LEU A 69 -0.35 5.45 4.78
CA LEU A 69 -0.19 6.90 4.81
C LEU A 69 -1.54 7.62 4.98
N VAL A 70 -2.58 7.19 4.26
CA VAL A 70 -3.94 7.73 4.45
C VAL A 70 -4.40 7.51 5.89
N ARG A 71 -4.20 6.31 6.47
CA ARG A 71 -4.51 6.05 7.89
C ARG A 71 -3.74 6.99 8.80
N GLN A 72 -2.42 7.07 8.67
CA GLN A 72 -1.55 7.90 9.51
C GLN A 72 -1.96 9.38 9.41
N TYR A 73 -2.31 9.86 8.21
CA TYR A 73 -2.82 11.20 8.01
C TYR A 73 -4.10 11.47 8.81
N THR A 74 -5.03 10.51 8.90
CA THR A 74 -6.24 10.67 9.73
C THR A 74 -5.97 10.76 11.23
N TYR A 75 -4.84 10.22 11.71
CA TYR A 75 -4.45 10.24 13.12
C TYR A 75 -3.32 11.24 13.44
N ARG A 76 -2.92 12.08 12.49
CA ARG A 76 -1.76 12.99 12.64
C ARG A 76 -1.84 13.96 13.82
N ASP A 77 -3.05 14.26 14.29
CA ASP A 77 -3.28 15.13 15.45
C ASP A 77 -3.26 14.36 16.78
N GLU A 78 -3.34 13.02 16.73
CA GLU A 78 -3.44 12.11 17.88
C GLU A 78 -2.15 11.29 18.12
N TYR A 79 -1.31 11.12 17.09
CA TYR A 79 -0.07 10.36 17.15
C TYR A 79 1.07 11.11 16.46
N ASN A 80 2.26 11.08 17.06
CA ASN A 80 3.44 11.75 16.50
C ASN A 80 4.06 10.91 15.37
N TYR A 81 4.01 11.46 14.16
CA TYR A 81 4.61 10.88 12.96
C TYR A 81 5.83 11.67 12.44
N ASP A 82 6.36 12.64 13.19
CA ASP A 82 7.43 13.56 12.75
C ASP A 82 8.71 12.83 12.29
N ASN A 83 8.94 11.61 12.78
CA ASN A 83 10.10 10.80 12.40
C ASN A 83 9.90 10.03 11.07
N LEU A 84 8.73 10.12 10.44
CA LEU A 84 8.45 9.46 9.16
C LEU A 84 8.79 10.41 7.99
N PRO A 85 9.50 9.94 6.95
CA PRO A 85 9.86 10.78 5.79
C PRO A 85 8.68 11.44 5.07
N ALA A 86 7.49 10.86 5.13
CA ALA A 86 6.29 11.46 4.56
C ALA A 86 5.83 12.72 5.33
N PHE A 87 6.12 12.77 6.64
CA PHE A 87 5.72 13.86 7.54
C PHE A 87 6.85 14.87 7.79
N ASP A 88 8.10 14.53 7.47
CA ASP A 88 9.25 15.47 7.44
C ASP A 88 9.24 16.36 6.17
N GLN A 89 8.05 16.87 5.82
CA GLN A 89 7.82 17.70 4.64
C GLN A 89 6.84 18.82 4.98
N SER A 90 6.71 19.80 4.07
CA SER A 90 5.69 20.84 4.26
C SER A 90 4.27 20.23 4.29
N PRO A 91 3.32 20.83 5.01
CA PRO A 91 1.94 20.33 5.05
C PRO A 91 1.29 20.18 3.66
N ALA A 92 1.66 21.04 2.71
CA ALA A 92 1.19 20.94 1.32
C ALA A 92 1.74 19.70 0.61
N MET A 93 3.03 19.40 0.77
CA MET A 93 3.65 18.21 0.20
C MET A 93 3.09 16.92 0.81
N LEU A 94 2.85 16.90 2.13
CA LEU A 94 2.19 15.76 2.76
C LEU A 94 0.77 15.55 2.21
N LEU A 95 0.00 16.62 2.02
CA LEU A 95 -1.33 16.52 1.43
C LEU A 95 -1.28 16.01 -0.01
N ASP A 96 -0.36 16.53 -0.83
CA ASP A 96 -0.17 16.05 -2.21
C ASP A 96 0.19 14.55 -2.25
N HIS A 97 1.01 14.08 -1.31
CA HIS A 97 1.33 12.66 -1.19
C HIS A 97 0.10 11.83 -0.80
N VAL A 98 -0.73 12.32 0.11
CA VAL A 98 -2.01 11.66 0.48
C VAL A 98 -2.97 11.60 -0.70
N GLU A 99 -3.14 12.70 -1.46
CA GLU A 99 -3.98 12.74 -2.66
C GLU A 99 -3.48 11.77 -3.74
N HIS A 100 -2.17 11.71 -3.96
CA HIS A 100 -1.55 10.70 -4.82
C HIS A 100 -1.88 9.27 -4.36
N CYS A 101 -1.77 9.01 -3.06
CA CYS A 101 -2.09 7.70 -2.49
C CYS A 101 -3.56 7.31 -2.71
N ILE A 102 -4.48 8.26 -2.52
CA ILE A 102 -5.92 8.05 -2.78
C ILE A 102 -6.16 7.71 -4.25
N GLU A 103 -5.54 8.45 -5.18
CA GLU A 103 -5.71 8.21 -6.62
C GLU A 103 -5.11 6.86 -7.07
N MET A 104 -3.93 6.50 -6.56
CA MET A 104 -3.32 5.18 -6.81
C MET A 104 -4.22 4.05 -6.32
N LEU A 105 -4.71 4.14 -5.07
CA LEU A 105 -5.64 3.15 -4.52
C LEU A 105 -6.94 3.06 -5.31
N ARG A 106 -7.49 4.19 -5.79
CA ARG A 106 -8.68 4.20 -6.66
C ARG A 106 -8.42 3.44 -7.96
N ILE A 107 -7.30 3.70 -8.63
CA ILE A 107 -6.93 3.01 -9.87
C ILE A 107 -6.78 1.50 -9.62
N ASP A 108 -6.09 1.12 -8.55
CA ASP A 108 -5.84 -0.28 -8.22
C ASP A 108 -7.12 -1.04 -7.86
N LEU A 109 -8.00 -0.44 -7.06
CA LEU A 109 -9.31 -1.03 -6.75
C LEU A 109 -10.17 -1.22 -8.01
N MET A 110 -10.04 -0.33 -9.01
CA MET A 110 -10.72 -0.51 -10.30
C MET A 110 -10.07 -1.60 -11.17
N CYS A 111 -8.76 -1.78 -11.07
CA CYS A 111 -8.03 -2.81 -11.81
C CYS A 111 -8.32 -4.23 -11.29
N PHE A 112 -8.45 -4.37 -9.97
CA PHE A 112 -8.64 -5.65 -9.29
C PHE A 112 -10.02 -5.81 -8.65
N ALA A 113 -11.01 -5.02 -9.10
CA ALA A 113 -12.34 -4.93 -8.49
C ALA A 113 -12.91 -6.31 -8.14
N ASP A 114 -13.25 -6.49 -6.86
CA ASP A 114 -13.82 -7.74 -6.35
C ASP A 114 -15.30 -7.84 -6.74
N GLU A 115 -15.65 -8.80 -7.59
CA GLU A 115 -17.03 -9.03 -8.01
C GLU A 115 -17.90 -9.80 -6.99
N THR A 116 -17.36 -10.16 -5.83
CA THR A 116 -18.08 -10.90 -4.80
C THR A 116 -19.20 -10.05 -4.18
N PRO A 117 -20.48 -10.44 -4.29
CA PRO A 117 -21.57 -9.68 -3.70
C PRO A 117 -21.52 -9.75 -2.17
N TYR A 118 -21.78 -8.61 -1.53
CA TYR A 118 -22.16 -8.56 -0.12
C TYR A 118 -23.69 -8.62 -0.01
N MET A 119 -24.18 -9.18 1.09
CA MET A 119 -25.62 -9.34 1.32
C MET A 119 -26.10 -8.33 2.35
N ILE A 120 -27.32 -7.83 2.21
CA ILE A 120 -27.97 -6.99 3.22
C ILE A 120 -29.20 -7.73 3.71
N SER A 121 -29.34 -7.86 5.04
CA SER A 121 -30.57 -8.32 5.69
C SER A 121 -31.17 -7.21 6.53
N ILE A 122 -32.46 -7.29 6.83
CA ILE A 122 -33.12 -6.41 7.80
C ILE A 122 -33.26 -7.16 9.12
N ASP A 123 -32.87 -6.54 10.23
CA ASP A 123 -33.00 -7.14 11.55
C ASP A 123 -34.41 -6.99 12.15
N ASN A 124 -34.61 -7.45 13.38
CA ASN A 124 -35.91 -7.39 14.06
C ASN A 124 -36.36 -5.96 14.42
N TYR A 125 -35.47 -4.96 14.33
CA TYR A 125 -35.76 -3.55 14.58
C TYR A 125 -35.98 -2.76 13.29
N GLY A 126 -35.82 -3.40 12.12
CA GLY A 126 -35.93 -2.75 10.83
C GLY A 126 -34.61 -2.12 10.34
N GLU A 127 -33.49 -2.41 10.98
CA GLU A 127 -32.18 -1.89 10.61
C GLU A 127 -31.47 -2.78 9.58
N GLU A 128 -30.72 -2.16 8.68
CA GLU A 128 -29.90 -2.86 7.69
C GLU A 128 -28.66 -3.46 8.35
N VAL A 129 -28.43 -4.75 8.09
CA VAL A 129 -27.24 -5.49 8.51
C VAL A 129 -26.48 -5.91 7.26
N VAL A 130 -25.26 -5.37 7.10
CA VAL A 130 -24.38 -5.63 5.97
C VAL A 130 -23.47 -6.83 6.25
N HIS A 131 -23.55 -7.85 5.41
CA HIS A 131 -22.75 -9.08 5.49
C HIS A 131 -21.59 -9.00 4.50
N ILE A 132 -20.41 -8.62 5.00
CA ILE A 132 -19.15 -8.51 4.22
C ILE A 132 -18.23 -9.74 4.38
N ASN A 133 -18.72 -10.82 4.99
CA ASN A 133 -17.95 -12.04 5.27
C ASN A 133 -18.09 -13.12 4.17
N SER A 134 -18.37 -12.70 2.93
CA SER A 134 -18.41 -13.59 1.77
C SER A 134 -17.03 -14.19 1.49
N LEU A 135 -16.98 -15.25 0.69
CA LEU A 135 -15.72 -15.85 0.28
C LEU A 135 -15.05 -14.99 -0.79
N HIS A 136 -13.89 -14.43 -0.47
CA HIS A 136 -13.09 -13.61 -1.39
C HIS A 136 -11.89 -14.38 -1.95
N ARG A 137 -11.40 -14.00 -3.14
CA ARG A 137 -10.19 -14.56 -3.74
C ARG A 137 -9.01 -13.62 -3.57
N CYS A 138 -8.18 -13.88 -2.56
CA CYS A 138 -7.00 -13.05 -2.27
C CYS A 138 -5.69 -13.63 -2.85
N ARG A 139 -4.72 -12.75 -3.08
CA ARG A 139 -3.31 -13.16 -3.26
C ARG A 139 -2.76 -13.64 -1.91
N LYS A 140 -1.83 -14.58 -1.93
CA LYS A 140 -1.08 -14.99 -0.72
C LYS A 140 -0.03 -13.92 -0.42
N PHE A 141 -0.36 -12.96 0.44
CA PHE A 141 0.48 -11.79 0.69
C PHE A 141 1.87 -12.16 1.22
N ASP A 142 1.96 -13.15 2.11
CA ASP A 142 3.25 -13.62 2.67
C ASP A 142 4.24 -14.08 1.58
N ARG A 143 3.74 -14.59 0.44
CA ARG A 143 4.61 -14.95 -0.69
C ARG A 143 5.23 -13.76 -1.41
N LEU A 144 4.62 -12.57 -1.31
CA LEU A 144 5.22 -11.35 -1.81
C LEU A 144 6.30 -10.85 -0.85
N ILE A 145 6.13 -11.08 0.46
CA ILE A 145 7.11 -10.72 1.48
C ILE A 145 8.37 -11.60 1.39
N ASP A 146 8.20 -12.91 1.20
CA ASP A 146 9.28 -13.91 1.21
C ASP A 146 10.13 -13.96 -0.08
N TRP A 147 9.99 -12.98 -0.98
CA TRP A 147 10.53 -13.03 -2.35
C TRP A 147 12.07 -12.94 -2.46
#